data_AF-A0A534SCM6-F1
#
_entry.id   AF-A0A534SCM6-F1
#
_cell.length_a   1.000
_cell.length_b   1.000
_cell.length_c   1.000
_cell.angle_alpha   90.00
_cell.angle_beta   90.00
_cell.angle_gamma   90.00
#
_symmetry.space_group_name_H-M   'P 1'
#
loop_
_entity.id
_entity.type
_entity.pdbx_description
1 polymer ?
#
loop_
_entity_poly.entity_id
_entity_poly.type
_entity_poly.pdbx_seq_one_letter_code
_entity_poly.pdbx_strand_id
1 'polypeptide(L)'
;MGKRLRVAVVYGGRSGEHEVSLRSAAAVIANLDPERYEVVPVAIGKEGSWRTGPESLEVLERAQRELAPIPPHGHEVTLPPDPTRGGLVPVAGGPPIAVDVVFPVLHGTYGEDGTVQGVFELADVSYVGPGPLGAAIGMDKDVAKRLLVQAGIP
;
A
#
# COMPACT_ATOMS: atom_id res chain seq x y z
N MET A 1 -13.88 -17.34 -18.52
CA MET A 1 -13.54 -16.44 -17.39
C MET A 1 -12.29 -15.67 -17.76
N GLY A 2 -12.30 -14.34 -17.66
CA GLY A 2 -11.11 -13.53 -17.89
C GLY A 2 -10.05 -13.75 -16.82
N LYS A 3 -8.81 -13.32 -17.08
CA LYS A 3 -7.73 -13.30 -16.08
C LYS A 3 -8.13 -12.37 -14.93
N ARG A 4 -8.01 -12.82 -13.67
CA ARG A 4 -8.21 -11.97 -12.48
C ARG A 4 -7.10 -10.93 -12.38
N LEU A 5 -7.45 -9.72 -11.95
CA LEU A 5 -6.47 -8.65 -11.71
C LEU A 5 -5.77 -8.87 -10.37
N ARG A 6 -4.44 -8.78 -10.36
CA ARG A 6 -3.61 -8.94 -9.16
C ARG A 6 -3.49 -7.61 -8.44
N VAL A 7 -4.12 -7.52 -7.28
CA VAL A 7 -4.20 -6.30 -6.46
C VAL A 7 -3.23 -6.41 -5.30
N ALA A 8 -2.17 -5.62 -5.31
CA ALA A 8 -1.28 -5.51 -4.15
C ALA A 8 -1.91 -4.59 -3.12
N VAL A 9 -2.40 -5.15 -2.00
CA VAL A 9 -2.92 -4.36 -0.89
C VAL A 9 -1.74 -4.05 0.04
N VAL A 10 -1.28 -2.80 0.04
CA VAL A 10 -0.10 -2.35 0.80
C VAL A 10 -0.56 -1.67 2.08
N TYR A 11 -0.08 -2.13 3.25
CA TYR A 11 -0.58 -1.68 4.56
C TYR A 11 0.50 -1.67 5.63
N GLY A 12 0.17 -1.18 6.83
CA GLY A 12 1.09 -0.91 7.93
C GLY A 12 1.78 0.45 7.78
N GLY A 13 3.11 0.43 7.72
CA GLY A 13 3.94 1.60 7.49
C GLY A 13 4.62 2.14 8.74
N ARG A 14 5.55 3.08 8.51
CA ARG A 14 6.31 3.79 9.55
C ARG A 14 5.53 5.00 10.07
N SER A 15 4.34 4.76 10.61
CA SER A 15 3.40 5.80 11.03
C SER A 15 2.83 5.49 12.42
N GLY A 16 2.38 6.54 13.13
CA GLY A 16 1.60 6.41 14.36
C GLY A 16 0.23 5.76 14.14
N GLU A 17 -0.20 5.64 12.89
CA GLU A 17 -1.48 5.06 12.46
C GLU A 17 -1.31 3.65 11.86
N HIS A 18 -0.17 2.99 12.12
CA HIS A 18 0.13 1.64 11.63
C HIS A 18 -1.00 0.64 11.91
N GLU A 19 -1.48 0.56 13.16
CA GLU A 19 -2.55 -0.36 13.55
C GLU A 19 -3.90 -0.04 12.89
N VAL A 20 -4.16 1.24 12.59
CA VAL A 20 -5.36 1.66 11.85
C VAL A 20 -5.28 1.14 10.42
N SER A 21 -4.11 1.28 9.79
CA SER A 21 -3.85 0.78 8.44
C SER A 21 -4.07 -0.74 8.35
N LEU A 22 -3.65 -1.51 9.37
CA LEU A 22 -3.90 -2.96 9.41
C LEU A 22 -5.40 -3.28 9.34
N ARG A 23 -6.20 -2.64 10.21
CA ARG A 23 -7.65 -2.85 10.26
C ARG A 23 -8.33 -2.48 8.95
N SER A 24 -7.96 -1.33 8.40
CA SER A 24 -8.44 -0.89 7.08
C SER A 24 -8.10 -1.92 5.99
N ALA A 25 -6.89 -2.49 6.02
CA ALA A 25 -6.44 -3.46 5.03
C ALA A 25 -7.22 -4.77 5.10
N ALA A 26 -7.51 -5.33 6.29
CA ALA A 26 -8.36 -6.52 6.35
C ALA A 26 -9.77 -6.23 5.87
N ALA A 27 -10.34 -5.06 6.18
CA ALA A 27 -11.65 -4.69 5.69
C ALA A 27 -11.67 -4.62 4.15
N VAL A 28 -10.65 -4.02 3.53
CA VAL A 28 -10.49 -4.00 2.07
C VAL A 28 -10.38 -5.41 1.52
N ILE A 29 -9.44 -6.22 2.04
CA ILE A 29 -9.19 -7.58 1.56
C ILE A 29 -10.45 -8.46 1.66
N ALA A 30 -11.17 -8.39 2.77
CA ALA A 30 -12.38 -9.17 3.00
C ALA A 30 -13.54 -8.82 2.05
N ASN A 31 -13.51 -7.63 1.42
CA ASN A 31 -14.57 -7.14 0.55
C ASN A 31 -14.16 -7.07 -0.94
N LEU A 32 -12.93 -7.44 -1.29
CA LEU A 32 -12.53 -7.57 -2.69
C LEU A 32 -13.20 -8.80 -3.31
N ASP A 33 -13.84 -8.61 -4.47
CA ASP A 33 -14.50 -9.67 -5.23
C ASP A 33 -13.48 -10.74 -5.69
N PRO A 34 -13.55 -11.98 -5.17
CA PRO A 34 -12.58 -13.04 -5.47
C PRO A 34 -12.69 -13.60 -6.89
N GLU A 35 -13.81 -13.35 -7.58
CA GLU A 35 -13.99 -13.73 -8.99
C GLU A 35 -13.26 -12.76 -9.93
N ARG A 36 -13.03 -11.52 -9.48
CA ARG A 36 -12.37 -10.45 -10.27
C ARG A 36 -10.93 -10.20 -9.86
N TYR A 37 -10.61 -10.37 -8.59
CA TYR A 37 -9.34 -9.95 -8.01
C TYR A 37 -8.58 -11.12 -7.35
N GLU A 38 -7.27 -11.13 -7.54
CA GLU A 38 -6.33 -11.94 -6.78
C GLU A 38 -5.55 -10.99 -5.86
N VAL A 39 -5.67 -11.17 -4.55
CA VAL A 39 -5.02 -10.28 -3.58
C VAL A 39 -3.58 -10.70 -3.33
N VAL A 40 -2.67 -9.73 -3.35
CA VAL A 40 -1.27 -9.85 -2.88
C VAL A 40 -1.14 -8.96 -1.63
N PRO A 41 -1.21 -9.50 -0.40
CA PRO A 41 -1.09 -8.69 0.80
C PRO A 41 0.39 -8.30 1.02
N VAL A 42 0.65 -7.01 1.22
CA VAL A 42 2.01 -6.49 1.41
C VAL A 42 2.05 -5.65 2.68
N ALA A 43 2.66 -6.20 3.72
CA ALA A 43 2.84 -5.51 4.99
C ALA A 43 4.12 -4.67 4.97
N ILE A 44 4.04 -3.42 5.40
CA ILE A 44 5.18 -2.58 5.72
C ILE A 44 5.33 -2.56 7.25
N GLY A 45 6.43 -3.11 7.77
CA GLY A 45 6.73 -3.09 9.20
C GLY A 45 6.97 -1.68 9.75
N LYS A 46 7.03 -1.52 11.08
CA LYS A 46 7.32 -0.23 11.73
C LYS A 46 8.76 0.24 11.50
N GLU A 47 9.63 -0.68 11.11
CA GLU A 47 10.98 -0.46 10.63
C GLU A 47 11.03 -0.08 9.14
N GLY A 48 9.94 -0.30 8.41
CA GLY A 48 9.79 0.03 6.99
C GLY A 48 10.09 -1.10 6.02
N SER A 49 10.39 -2.32 6.48
CA SER A 49 10.58 -3.46 5.58
C SER A 49 9.24 -3.90 4.97
N TRP A 50 9.22 -4.17 3.66
CA TRP A 50 8.02 -4.62 2.96
C TRP A 50 8.05 -6.14 2.85
N ARG A 51 6.97 -6.81 3.25
CA ARG A 51 6.91 -8.27 3.34
C ARG A 51 5.62 -8.80 2.75
N THR A 52 5.72 -9.92 2.04
CA THR A 52 4.58 -10.65 1.49
C THR A 52 4.89 -12.15 1.45
N GLY A 53 3.86 -12.96 1.59
CA GLY A 53 3.95 -14.42 1.56
C GLY A 53 2.58 -15.07 1.70
N PRO A 54 2.48 -16.40 1.52
CA PRO A 54 1.24 -17.15 1.69
C PRO A 54 0.57 -16.95 3.07
N GLU A 55 1.37 -16.69 4.10
CA GLU A 55 0.92 -16.47 5.48
C GLU A 55 0.49 -15.03 5.77
N SER A 56 0.67 -14.08 4.84
CA SER A 56 0.45 -12.65 5.13
C SER A 56 -0.98 -12.33 5.57
N LEU A 57 -1.98 -13.06 5.07
CA LEU A 57 -3.38 -12.91 5.50
C LEU A 57 -3.58 -13.38 6.95
N GLU A 58 -3.10 -14.57 7.29
CA GLU A 58 -3.19 -15.12 8.65
C GLU A 58 -2.46 -14.20 9.65
N VAL A 59 -1.29 -13.69 9.26
CA VAL A 59 -0.52 -12.75 10.08
C VAL A 59 -1.29 -11.44 10.30
N LEU A 60 -1.93 -10.90 9.25
CA LEU A 60 -2.74 -9.68 9.35
C LEU A 60 -3.95 -9.88 10.29
N GLU A 61 -4.69 -10.98 10.14
CA GLU A 61 -5.83 -11.32 10.98
C GLU A 61 -5.40 -11.48 12.45
N ARG A 62 -4.28 -12.16 12.69
CA ARG A 62 -3.72 -12.34 14.02
C ARG A 62 -3.31 -11.00 14.65
N ALA A 63 -2.57 -10.17 13.92
CA ALA A 63 -2.11 -8.86 14.39
C ALA A 63 -3.29 -7.96 14.81
N GLN A 64 -4.40 -8.00 14.06
CA GLN A 64 -5.61 -7.25 14.41
C GLN A 64 -6.32 -7.78 15.64
N ARG A 65 -6.46 -9.09 15.76
CA ARG A 65 -7.11 -9.73 16.91
C ARG A 65 -6.32 -9.50 18.20
N GLU A 66 -4.99 -9.58 18.13
CA GLU A 66 -4.09 -9.47 19.28
C GLU A 66 -3.65 -8.03 19.57
N LEU A 67 -4.00 -7.07 18.71
CA LEU A 67 -3.48 -5.69 18.75
C LEU A 67 -1.95 -5.64 18.84
N ALA A 68 -1.31 -6.56 18.13
CA ALA A 68 0.13 -6.76 18.15
C ALA A 68 0.75 -6.25 16.84
N PRO A 69 2.04 -5.82 16.86
CA PRO A 69 2.76 -5.54 15.63
C PRO A 69 2.82 -6.75 14.71
N ILE A 70 2.88 -6.51 13.40
CA ILE A 70 3.12 -7.57 12.42
C ILE A 70 4.52 -8.15 12.65
N PRO A 71 4.65 -9.46 12.97
CA PRO A 71 5.95 -10.10 13.05
C PRO A 71 6.58 -10.23 11.65
N PRO A 72 7.92 -10.36 11.58
CA PRO A 72 8.58 -10.79 10.34
C PRO A 72 7.95 -12.09 9.84
N HIS A 73 7.56 -12.09 8.56
CA HIS A 73 6.97 -13.21 7.86
C HIS A 73 7.33 -13.13 6.38
N GLY A 74 7.01 -14.18 5.64
CA GLY A 74 7.16 -14.29 4.20
C GLY A 74 8.56 -13.92 3.73
N HIS A 75 8.59 -13.30 2.56
CA HIS A 75 9.80 -12.76 1.98
C HIS A 75 9.78 -11.24 2.02
N GLU A 76 10.95 -10.65 2.23
CA GLU A 76 11.13 -9.23 2.02
C GLU A 76 11.09 -8.92 0.53
N VAL A 77 10.32 -7.91 0.16
CA VAL A 77 10.13 -7.46 -1.22
C VAL A 77 10.41 -5.97 -1.34
N THR A 78 10.63 -5.51 -2.55
CA THR A 78 10.68 -4.09 -2.89
C THR A 78 9.87 -3.83 -4.15
N LEU A 79 9.35 -2.61 -4.30
CA LEU A 79 8.85 -2.12 -5.57
C LEU A 79 9.93 -1.22 -6.17
N PRO A 80 10.73 -1.72 -7.11
CA PRO A 80 11.80 -0.93 -7.70
C PRO A 80 11.22 0.19 -8.58
N PRO A 81 11.83 1.39 -8.59
CA PRO A 81 11.48 2.48 -9.53
C PRO A 81 12.03 2.16 -10.93
N ASP A 82 11.63 1.02 -11.47
CA ASP A 82 12.05 0.45 -12.75
C ASP A 82 10.82 -0.19 -13.41
N PRO A 83 10.23 0.46 -14.42
CA PRO A 83 9.00 0.00 -15.06
C PRO A 83 9.16 -1.35 -15.77
N THR A 84 10.40 -1.80 -16.02
CA THR A 84 10.66 -3.08 -16.69
C THR A 84 10.50 -4.29 -15.77
N ARG A 85 10.33 -4.08 -14.46
CA ARG A 85 10.22 -5.16 -13.47
C ARG A 85 8.82 -5.76 -13.35
N GLY A 86 7.79 -4.96 -13.66
CA GLY A 86 6.41 -5.42 -13.72
C GLY A 86 5.79 -5.85 -12.37
N GLY A 87 6.29 -5.32 -11.24
CA GLY A 87 5.72 -5.59 -9.91
C GLY A 87 6.76 -5.65 -8.79
N LEU A 88 6.41 -6.37 -7.72
CA LEU A 88 7.25 -6.52 -6.53
C LEU A 88 8.38 -7.51 -6.80
N VAL A 89 9.58 -7.23 -6.29
CA VAL A 89 10.77 -8.08 -6.44
C VAL A 89 11.24 -8.57 -5.07
N PRO A 90 11.44 -9.88 -4.87
CA PRO A 90 12.05 -10.41 -3.65
C PRO A 90 13.48 -9.88 -3.45
N VAL A 91 13.78 -9.34 -2.27
CA VAL A 91 15.10 -8.78 -1.93
C VAL A 91 16.19 -9.85 -1.92
N ALA A 92 15.86 -11.06 -1.44
CA ALA A 92 16.77 -12.21 -1.44
C ALA A 92 17.01 -12.82 -2.84
N GLY A 93 16.41 -12.25 -3.88
CA GLY A 93 16.38 -12.83 -5.23
C GLY A 93 15.22 -13.80 -5.41
N GLY A 94 14.82 -14.00 -6.67
CA GLY A 94 13.68 -14.82 -7.04
C GLY A 94 12.88 -14.19 -8.19
N PRO A 95 11.83 -14.88 -8.67
CA PRO A 95 10.96 -14.32 -9.70
C PRO A 95 10.18 -13.12 -9.14
N PRO A 96 9.91 -12.10 -9.98
CA PRO A 96 9.05 -10.99 -9.59
C PRO A 96 7.61 -11.47 -9.34
N ILE A 97 6.93 -10.81 -8.41
CA ILE A 97 5.52 -10.98 -8.13
C ILE A 97 4.78 -9.92 -8.93
N ALA A 98 4.18 -10.33 -10.05
CA ALA A 98 3.42 -9.43 -10.91
C ALA A 98 2.25 -8.77 -10.16
N VAL A 99 2.08 -7.46 -10.33
CA VAL A 99 1.01 -6.66 -9.74
C VAL A 99 0.38 -5.84 -10.86
N ASP A 100 -0.95 -5.92 -11.00
CA ASP A 100 -1.66 -5.12 -12.00
C ASP A 100 -2.07 -3.75 -11.43
N VAL A 101 -2.37 -3.70 -10.12
CA VAL A 101 -2.72 -2.46 -9.42
C VAL A 101 -2.32 -2.52 -7.94
N VAL A 102 -1.88 -1.40 -7.38
CA VAL A 102 -1.65 -1.23 -5.94
C VAL A 102 -2.86 -0.57 -5.29
N PHE A 103 -3.33 -1.13 -4.19
CA PHE A 103 -4.28 -0.50 -3.29
C PHE A 103 -3.51 -0.07 -2.02
N PRO A 104 -3.03 1.18 -1.94
CA PRO A 104 -2.34 1.67 -0.75
C PRO A 104 -3.36 1.93 0.35
N VAL A 105 -3.31 1.13 1.41
CA VAL A 105 -4.09 1.31 2.63
C VAL A 105 -3.14 1.81 3.70
N LEU A 106 -2.50 2.96 3.47
CA LEU A 106 -1.49 3.55 4.34
C LEU A 106 -2.02 4.85 4.95
N HIS A 107 -1.56 5.17 6.16
CA HIS A 107 -1.98 6.37 6.89
C HIS A 107 -0.78 7.17 7.39
N GLY A 108 -0.97 8.48 7.45
CA GLY A 108 0.00 9.45 7.93
C GLY A 108 1.18 9.66 6.99
N THR A 109 2.30 10.03 7.59
CA THR A 109 3.55 10.31 6.88
C THR A 109 4.01 9.10 6.07
N TYR A 110 4.57 9.37 4.89
CA TYR A 110 4.95 8.43 3.82
C TYR A 110 3.79 7.74 3.10
N GLY A 111 2.64 7.58 3.75
CA GLY A 111 1.45 6.92 3.18
C GLY A 111 0.54 7.87 2.40
N GLU A 112 0.34 9.07 2.91
CA GLU A 112 -0.66 10.03 2.40
C GLU A 112 -0.04 11.34 1.88
N ASP A 113 1.27 11.52 2.02
CA ASP A 113 1.99 12.77 1.70
C ASP A 113 2.58 12.84 0.29
N GLY A 114 2.32 11.83 -0.55
CA GLY A 114 2.84 11.73 -1.91
C GLY A 114 4.15 10.94 -2.03
N THR A 115 4.81 10.58 -0.91
CA THR A 115 6.10 9.88 -0.94
C THR A 115 6.00 8.50 -1.60
N VAL A 116 5.12 7.63 -1.09
CA VAL A 116 4.96 6.28 -1.65
C VAL A 116 4.30 6.31 -3.02
N GLN A 117 3.43 7.29 -3.28
CA GLN A 117 2.84 7.51 -4.61
C GLN A 117 3.92 7.80 -5.65
N GLY A 118 4.96 8.56 -5.30
CA GLY A 118 6.12 8.77 -6.18
C GLY A 118 6.85 7.47 -6.54
N VAL A 119 6.90 6.50 -5.62
CA VAL A 119 7.45 5.16 -5.92
C VAL A 119 6.56 4.43 -6.92
N PHE A 120 5.23 4.49 -6.77
CA PHE A 120 4.29 3.86 -7.70
C PHE A 120 4.38 4.46 -9.11
N GLU A 121 4.48 5.78 -9.21
CA GLU A 121 4.67 6.50 -10.49
C GLU A 121 5.97 6.09 -11.18
N LEU A 122 7.09 6.04 -10.45
CA LEU A 122 8.39 5.65 -11.01
C LEU A 122 8.44 4.17 -11.41
N ALA A 123 7.68 3.33 -10.73
CA ALA A 123 7.56 1.91 -11.05
C ALA A 123 6.57 1.64 -12.20
N ASP A 124 5.86 2.67 -12.69
CA ASP A 124 4.80 2.57 -13.71
C ASP A 124 3.72 1.54 -13.34
N VAL A 125 3.32 1.54 -12.06
CA VAL A 125 2.26 0.65 -11.55
C VAL A 125 1.01 1.47 -11.26
N SER A 126 -0.13 1.06 -11.81
CA SER A 126 -1.42 1.66 -11.49
C SER A 126 -1.71 1.56 -9.99
N TYR A 127 -2.30 2.59 -9.40
CA TYR A 127 -2.64 2.56 -7.98
C TYR A 127 -3.91 3.35 -7.64
N VAL A 128 -4.54 2.98 -6.53
CA VAL A 128 -5.75 3.64 -6.02
C VAL A 128 -5.38 4.90 -5.24
N GLY A 129 -6.12 6.00 -5.46
CA GLY A 129 -5.98 7.25 -4.71
C GLY A 129 -5.37 8.38 -5.55
N PRO A 130 -4.97 9.49 -4.90
CA PRO A 130 -4.45 10.67 -5.60
C PRO A 130 -3.03 10.47 -6.14
N GLY A 131 -2.70 11.22 -7.20
CA GLY A 131 -1.33 11.48 -7.67
C GLY A 131 -0.41 12.05 -6.58
N PRO A 132 0.92 12.05 -6.73
CA PRO A 132 1.84 12.59 -5.72
C PRO A 132 1.53 14.03 -5.32
N LEU A 133 1.21 14.89 -6.29
CA LEU A 133 0.86 16.29 -6.02
C LEU A 133 -0.45 16.41 -5.21
N GLY A 134 -1.47 15.64 -5.57
CA GLY A 134 -2.75 15.66 -4.88
C GLY A 134 -2.63 15.15 -3.44
N ALA A 135 -1.83 14.11 -3.23
CA ALA A 135 -1.50 13.58 -1.91
C ALA A 135 -0.77 14.63 -1.06
N ALA A 136 0.32 15.21 -1.59
CA ALA A 136 1.10 16.23 -0.88
C ALA A 136 0.26 17.46 -0.50
N ILE A 137 -0.57 17.96 -1.43
CA ILE A 137 -1.49 19.06 -1.16
C ILE A 137 -2.49 18.66 -0.07
N GLY A 138 -3.11 17.48 -0.18
CA GLY A 138 -4.11 17.01 0.79
C GLY A 138 -3.55 16.83 2.20
N MET A 139 -2.27 16.46 2.31
CA MET A 139 -1.60 16.26 3.59
C MET A 139 -1.21 17.58 4.28
N ASP A 140 -0.74 18.57 3.51
CA ASP A 140 -0.40 19.89 4.07
C ASP A 140 -1.65 20.76 4.23
N LYS A 141 -2.14 20.85 5.47
CA LYS A 141 -3.36 21.61 5.80
C LYS A 141 -3.27 23.10 5.52
N ASP A 142 -2.07 23.69 5.51
CA ASP A 142 -1.90 25.11 5.18
C ASP A 142 -2.00 25.30 3.66
N VAL A 143 -1.24 24.51 2.88
CA VAL A 143 -1.27 24.56 1.42
C VAL A 143 -2.67 24.23 0.89
N ALA A 144 -3.30 23.16 1.38
CA ALA A 144 -4.67 22.80 1.02
C ALA A 144 -5.65 23.96 1.23
N LYS A 145 -5.64 24.57 2.42
CA LYS A 145 -6.56 25.67 2.76
C LYS A 145 -6.34 26.89 1.87
N ARG A 146 -5.08 27.25 1.56
CA ARG A 146 -4.79 28.36 0.64
C ARG A 146 -5.39 28.12 -0.74
N LEU A 147 -5.25 26.89 -1.26
CA LEU A 147 -5.79 26.51 -2.57
C LEU A 147 -7.33 26.45 -2.56
N LEU A 148 -7.94 25.93 -1.49
CA LEU A 148 -9.40 25.92 -1.31
C LEU A 148 -9.95 27.35 -1.28
N VAL A 149 -9.35 28.25 -0.49
CA VAL A 149 -9.74 29.66 -0.44
C VAL A 149 -9.58 30.33 -1.81
N GLN A 150 -8.47 30.07 -2.51
CA GLN A 150 -8.27 30.58 -3.87
C GLN A 150 -9.33 30.07 -4.86
N ALA A 151 -9.84 28.85 -4.65
CA ALA A 151 -10.94 28.26 -5.41
C ALA A 151 -12.34 28.71 -4.95
N GLY A 152 -12.45 29.58 -3.93
CA GLY A 152 -13.73 30.05 -3.39
C GLY A 152 -14.43 29.06 -2.46
N ILE A 153 -13.72 28.08 -1.93
CA ILE A 153 -14.23 27.10 -0.96
C ILE A 153 -13.90 27.60 0.47
N PRO A 154 -14.90 27.80 1.35
CA PRO A 154 -14.71 28.29 2.72
C PRO A 154 -13.86 27.37 3.61
#